data_AF-A9EZD0-F1
#
_entry.id   AF-A9EZD0-F1
#
_cell.length_a   1.000
_cell.length_b   1.000
_cell.length_c   1.000
_cell.angle_alpha   90.00
_cell.angle_beta   90.00
_cell.angle_gamma   90.00
#
_symmetry.space_group_name_H-M   'P 1'
#
loop_
_entity.id
_entity.type
_entity.pdbx_description
1 polymer ?
#
loop_
_entity_poly.entity_id
_entity_poly.type
_entity_poly.pdbx_seq_one_letter_code
_entity_poly.pdbx_strand_id
1 'polypeptide(L)'
;MRKRLDDFARWVAPRREVEWVLSMLQYMSMSPWTQEELKRRFARSDDPEIEARRQGILRTLLADSPEVKEELIEEGQLTEARAALRTVLARRGLALSPALEAQIDGCVDMPTLHRWLEQAVTAAGAEEALK
;
A
#
# COMPACT_ATOMS: atom_id res chain seq x y z
N MET A 1 14.05 7.10 28.03
CA MET A 1 13.73 5.67 28.25
C MET A 1 13.69 4.85 26.95
N ARG A 2 13.05 5.35 25.88
CA ARG A 2 12.86 4.63 24.60
C ARG A 2 14.14 4.13 23.91
N LYS A 3 15.19 4.94 23.85
CA LYS A 3 16.51 4.56 23.29
C LYS A 3 17.11 3.30 23.94
N ARG A 4 16.99 3.14 25.27
CA ARG A 4 17.53 1.97 25.98
C ARG A 4 16.76 0.68 25.64
N LEU A 5 15.46 0.78 25.37
CA LEU A 5 14.63 -0.33 24.94
C LEU A 5 14.98 -0.75 23.50
N ASP A 6 15.23 0.21 22.62
CA ASP A 6 15.67 -0.05 21.24
C ASP A 6 17.04 -0.75 21.20
N ASP A 7 17.99 -0.31 22.04
CA ASP A 7 19.31 -0.91 22.16
C ASP A 7 19.23 -2.34 22.74
N PHE A 8 18.34 -2.56 23.71
CA PHE A 8 18.06 -3.89 24.25
C PHE A 8 17.46 -4.83 23.19
N ALA A 9 16.47 -4.39 22.42
CA ALA A 9 15.84 -5.20 21.37
C ALA A 9 16.85 -5.64 20.31
N ARG A 10 17.73 -4.74 19.85
CA ARG A 10 18.80 -5.09 18.89
C ARG A 10 19.81 -6.09 19.45
N TRP A 11 20.14 -5.98 20.75
CA TRP A 11 21.05 -6.92 21.40
C TRP A 11 20.43 -8.30 21.59
N VAL A 12 19.14 -8.38 21.92
CA VAL A 12 18.46 -9.62 22.30
C VAL A 12 17.97 -10.43 21.09
N ALA A 13 17.60 -9.77 19.98
CA ALA A 13 17.05 -10.41 18.79
C ALA A 13 17.89 -11.58 18.23
N PRO A 14 19.23 -11.50 18.11
CA PRO A 14 20.04 -12.63 17.64
C PRO A 14 20.32 -13.69 18.72
N ARG A 15 19.83 -13.54 19.96
CA ARG A 15 20.20 -14.35 21.14
C ARG A 15 19.02 -15.07 21.80
N ARG A 16 17.83 -14.97 21.22
CA ARG A 16 16.59 -15.53 21.76
C ARG A 16 15.79 -16.20 20.66
N GLU A 17 14.96 -17.15 21.07
CA GLU A 17 14.01 -17.82 20.19
C GLU A 17 13.09 -16.82 19.50
N VAL A 18 12.75 -17.09 18.24
CA VAL A 18 11.98 -16.18 17.40
C VAL A 18 10.62 -15.84 18.01
N GLU A 19 9.93 -16.83 18.60
CA GLU A 19 8.64 -16.66 19.28
C GLU A 19 8.71 -15.68 20.45
N TRP A 20 9.80 -15.75 21.22
CA TRP A 20 10.02 -14.83 22.34
C TRP A 20 10.28 -13.41 21.84
N VAL A 21 11.07 -13.27 20.78
CA VAL A 21 11.38 -11.96 20.17
C VAL A 21 10.12 -11.32 19.58
N LEU A 22 9.30 -12.09 18.87
CA LEU A 22 8.03 -11.62 18.29
C LEU A 22 7.07 -11.18 19.39
N SER A 23 6.89 -11.99 20.43
CA SER A 23 6.06 -11.64 21.59
C SER A 23 6.54 -10.34 22.25
N MET A 24 7.85 -10.21 22.47
CA MET A 24 8.44 -8.98 23.03
C MET A 24 8.16 -7.75 22.15
N LEU A 25 8.32 -7.87 20.83
CA LEU A 25 8.07 -6.76 19.90
C LEU A 25 6.60 -6.33 19.87
N GLN A 26 5.66 -7.27 20.00
CA GLN A 26 4.22 -6.95 20.02
C GLN A 26 3.82 -6.10 21.23
N TYR A 27 4.44 -6.31 22.38
CA TYR A 27 4.09 -5.61 23.63
C TYR A 27 5.00 -4.42 23.96
N MET A 28 6.08 -4.20 23.20
CA MET A 28 7.00 -3.09 23.43
C MET A 28 6.65 -1.85 22.59
N SER A 29 6.50 -0.71 23.27
CA SER A 29 6.45 0.59 22.59
C SER A 29 7.80 0.91 21.93
N MET A 30 7.86 0.81 20.60
CA MET A 30 9.04 1.19 19.83
C MET A 30 9.15 2.72 19.64
N SER A 31 10.37 3.23 19.47
CA SER A 31 10.55 4.60 18.99
C SER A 31 10.21 4.70 17.50
N PRO A 32 9.75 5.87 17.01
CA PRO A 32 9.55 6.11 15.58
C PRO A 32 10.82 5.83 14.75
N TRP A 33 12.00 6.11 15.32
CA TRP A 33 13.28 5.81 14.69
C TRP A 33 13.51 4.30 14.50
N THR A 34 13.18 3.47 15.50
CA THR A 34 13.29 2.01 15.38
C THR A 34 12.29 1.45 14.38
N GLN A 35 11.07 1.99 14.34
CA GLN A 35 10.10 1.63 13.31
C GLN A 35 10.64 1.93 11.90
N GLU A 36 11.23 3.11 11.70
CA GLU A 36 11.79 3.51 10.40
C GLU A 36 13.01 2.66 10.00
N GLU A 37 13.91 2.38 10.94
CA GLU A 37 15.07 1.50 10.69
C GLU A 37 14.63 0.06 10.38
N LEU A 38 13.58 -0.45 11.04
CA LEU A 38 12.98 -1.73 10.68
C LEU A 38 12.43 -1.69 9.26
N LYS A 39 11.61 -0.70 8.89
CA LYS A 39 11.11 -0.53 7.53
C LYS A 39 12.24 -0.53 6.50
N ARG A 40 13.32 0.21 6.77
CA ARG A 40 14.50 0.26 5.90
C ARG A 40 15.18 -1.10 5.73
N ARG A 41 15.27 -1.91 6.79
CA ARG A 41 15.85 -3.26 6.73
C ARG A 41 14.97 -4.24 5.94
N PHE A 42 13.67 -4.03 5.96
CA PHE A 42 12.70 -4.77 5.15
C PHE A 42 12.56 -4.22 3.71
N ALA A 43 13.36 -3.23 3.30
CA ALA A 43 13.44 -2.82 1.90
C ALA A 43 13.83 -4.01 1.00
N ARG A 44 13.33 -4.00 -0.24
CA ARG A 44 13.54 -5.04 -1.24
C ARG A 44 15.00 -5.50 -1.31
N SER A 45 15.22 -6.80 -1.33
CA SER A 45 16.55 -7.37 -1.56
C SER A 45 16.78 -7.63 -3.05
N ASP A 46 17.99 -7.35 -3.52
CA ASP A 46 18.43 -7.77 -4.86
C ASP A 46 18.77 -9.27 -4.90
N ASP A 47 18.91 -9.92 -3.74
CA ASP A 47 19.11 -11.36 -3.63
C ASP A 47 17.74 -12.08 -3.77
N PRO A 48 17.54 -12.88 -4.83
CA PRO A 48 16.26 -13.52 -5.11
C PRO A 48 15.86 -14.57 -4.06
N GLU A 49 16.82 -15.22 -3.39
CA GLU A 49 16.51 -16.21 -2.36
C GLU A 49 16.06 -15.53 -1.07
N ILE A 50 16.73 -14.44 -0.68
CA ILE A 50 16.33 -13.62 0.46
C ILE A 50 14.95 -13.01 0.20
N GLU A 51 14.71 -12.49 -1.00
CA GLU A 51 13.41 -11.91 -1.37
C GLU A 51 12.31 -12.97 -1.37
N ALA A 52 12.54 -14.17 -1.93
CA ALA A 52 11.55 -15.25 -1.91
C ALA A 52 11.16 -15.67 -0.49
N ARG A 53 12.12 -15.75 0.44
CA ARG A 53 11.86 -16.05 1.86
C ARG A 53 11.06 -14.93 2.52
N ARG A 54 11.41 -13.66 2.26
CA ARG A 54 10.66 -12.49 2.76
C ARG A 54 9.22 -12.47 2.27
N GLN A 55 9.00 -12.75 0.99
CA GLN A 55 7.65 -12.87 0.42
C GLN A 55 6.86 -14.01 1.08
N GLY A 56 7.52 -15.13 1.42
CA GLY A 56 6.92 -16.20 2.22
C GLY A 56 6.41 -15.70 3.57
N ILE A 57 7.24 -14.98 4.33
CA ILE A 57 6.87 -14.40 5.63
C ILE A 57 5.69 -13.43 5.49
N LEU A 58 5.75 -12.52 4.49
CA LEU A 58 4.69 -11.54 4.27
C LEU A 58 3.35 -12.20 3.96
N ARG A 59 3.34 -13.26 3.14
CA ARG A 59 2.10 -14.01 2.84
C ARG A 59 1.49 -14.63 4.09
N THR A 60 2.32 -15.19 4.98
CA THR A 60 1.84 -15.73 6.26
C THR A 60 1.21 -14.62 7.11
N LEU A 61 1.89 -13.48 7.25
CA LEU A 61 1.36 -12.35 8.03
C LEU A 61 0.04 -11.81 7.47
N LEU A 62 -0.09 -11.69 6.15
CA LEU A 62 -1.33 -11.25 5.50
C LEU A 62 -2.46 -12.27 5.60
N ALA A 63 -2.15 -13.57 5.71
CA ALA A 63 -3.16 -14.59 5.94
C ALA A 63 -3.81 -14.45 7.34
N ASP A 64 -3.04 -14.02 8.33
CA ASP A 64 -3.47 -13.83 9.71
C ASP A 64 -4.05 -12.42 9.97
N SER A 65 -4.12 -11.55 8.97
CA SER A 65 -4.64 -10.17 9.06
C SER A 65 -5.53 -9.85 7.86
N PRO A 66 -6.76 -10.40 7.81
CA PRO A 66 -7.65 -10.27 6.66
C PRO A 66 -8.03 -8.82 6.36
N GLU A 67 -8.16 -7.96 7.38
CA GLU A 67 -8.51 -6.55 7.21
C GLU A 67 -7.42 -5.80 6.44
N VAL A 68 -6.14 -5.98 6.82
CA VAL A 68 -5.00 -5.37 6.11
C VAL A 68 -4.90 -5.89 4.68
N LYS A 69 -5.18 -7.19 4.48
CA LYS A 69 -5.20 -7.77 3.15
C LYS A 69 -6.31 -7.16 2.28
N GLU A 70 -7.50 -6.95 2.84
CA GLU A 70 -8.63 -6.34 2.15
C GLU A 70 -8.33 -4.89 1.78
N GLU A 71 -7.79 -4.08 2.70
CA GLU A 71 -7.35 -2.71 2.44
C GLU A 71 -6.36 -2.63 1.26
N LEU A 72 -5.37 -3.54 1.20
CA LEU A 72 -4.41 -3.59 0.09
C LEU A 72 -5.06 -3.99 -1.25
N ILE A 73 -6.07 -4.86 -1.21
CA ILE A 73 -6.83 -5.24 -2.42
C ILE A 73 -7.67 -4.06 -2.90
N GLU A 74 -8.36 -3.36 -2.00
CA GLU A 74 -9.16 -2.18 -2.31
C GLU A 74 -8.30 -1.07 -2.92
N GLU A 75 -7.12 -0.79 -2.36
CA GLU A 75 -6.17 0.18 -2.93
C GLU A 75 -5.72 -0.22 -4.35
N GLY A 76 -5.47 -1.51 -4.57
CA GLY A 76 -5.14 -2.06 -5.87
C GLY A 76 -6.27 -1.87 -6.89
N GLN A 77 -7.51 -2.13 -6.48
CA GLN A 77 -8.70 -1.92 -7.31
C GLN A 77 -8.90 -0.44 -7.64
N LEU A 78 -8.72 0.47 -6.68
CA LEU A 78 -8.83 1.92 -6.92
C LEU A 78 -7.78 2.37 -7.95
N THR A 79 -6.56 1.85 -7.84
CA THR A 79 -5.48 2.14 -8.79
C THR A 79 -5.83 1.66 -10.20
N GLU A 80 -6.38 0.45 -10.32
CA GLU A 80 -6.82 -0.11 -11.61
C GLU A 80 -7.98 0.68 -12.21
N ALA A 81 -9.01 1.01 -11.43
CA ALA A 81 -10.16 1.77 -11.88
C ALA A 81 -9.77 3.17 -12.39
N ARG A 82 -8.86 3.86 -11.69
CA ARG A 82 -8.29 5.14 -12.15
C ARG A 82 -7.54 5.00 -13.47
N ALA A 83 -6.75 3.93 -13.64
CA ALA A 83 -6.01 3.67 -14.87
C ALA A 83 -6.95 3.32 -16.04
N ALA A 84 -8.00 2.54 -15.77
CA ALA A 84 -9.03 2.21 -16.74
C ALA A 84 -9.76 3.48 -17.21
N LEU A 85 -10.13 4.38 -16.29
CA LEU A 85 -10.79 5.64 -16.62
C LEU A 85 -9.92 6.50 -17.55
N ARG A 86 -8.65 6.67 -17.22
CA ARG A 86 -7.69 7.37 -18.08
C ARG A 86 -7.58 6.74 -19.47
N THR A 87 -7.54 5.41 -19.52
CA THR A 87 -7.47 4.67 -20.78
C THR A 87 -8.70 4.94 -21.66
N VAL A 88 -9.90 4.95 -21.07
CA VAL A 88 -11.15 5.25 -21.79
C VAL A 88 -11.14 6.69 -22.30
N LEU A 89 -10.82 7.67 -21.44
CA LEU A 89 -10.78 9.08 -21.81
C LEU A 89 -9.77 9.34 -22.93
N ALA A 90 -8.56 8.75 -22.85
CA ALA A 90 -7.55 8.85 -23.89
C ALA A 90 -8.02 8.23 -25.22
N ARG A 91 -8.65 7.05 -25.19
CA ARG A 91 -9.21 6.42 -26.39
C ARG A 91 -10.34 7.24 -27.01
N ARG A 92 -11.10 7.95 -26.19
CA ARG A 92 -12.16 8.88 -26.60
C ARG A 92 -11.63 10.21 -27.13
N GLY A 93 -10.32 10.47 -27.03
CA GLY A 93 -9.71 11.75 -27.39
C GLY A 93 -10.06 12.89 -26.43
N LEU A 94 -10.50 12.57 -25.21
CA LEU A 94 -10.85 13.56 -24.18
C LEU A 94 -9.60 13.94 -23.40
N ALA A 95 -9.08 15.13 -23.67
CA ALA A 95 -7.90 15.66 -22.99
C ALA A 95 -8.21 15.94 -21.51
N LEU A 96 -7.38 15.39 -20.62
CA LEU A 96 -7.42 15.68 -19.20
C LEU A 96 -6.60 16.94 -18.90
N SER A 97 -7.18 17.86 -18.13
CA SER A 97 -6.41 18.95 -17.52
C SER A 97 -5.70 18.45 -16.26
N PRO A 98 -4.63 19.11 -15.78
CA PRO A 98 -3.96 18.73 -14.54
C PRO A 98 -4.89 18.69 -13.31
N ALA A 99 -5.94 19.52 -13.31
CA ALA A 99 -6.94 19.53 -12.24
C ALA A 99 -7.79 18.25 -12.25
N LEU A 100 -8.22 17.79 -13.44
CA LEU A 100 -8.97 16.54 -13.58
C LEU A 100 -8.10 15.32 -13.30
N GLU A 101 -6.81 15.35 -13.66
CA GLU A 101 -5.86 14.29 -13.29
C GLU A 101 -5.73 14.16 -11.78
N ALA A 102 -5.53 15.29 -11.07
CA ALA A 102 -5.46 15.30 -9.61
C ALA A 102 -6.78 14.84 -8.96
N GLN A 103 -7.92 15.15 -9.56
CA GLN A 103 -9.23 14.67 -9.12
C GLN A 103 -9.33 13.13 -9.23
N ILE A 104 -8.87 12.54 -10.33
CA ILE A 104 -8.84 11.08 -10.51
C ILE A 104 -7.90 10.44 -9.48
N ASP A 105 -6.70 11.00 -9.30
CA ASP A 105 -5.71 10.46 -8.35
C ASP A 105 -6.19 10.52 -6.90
N GLY A 106 -6.85 11.61 -6.50
CA GLY A 106 -7.37 11.79 -5.15
C GLY A 106 -8.68 11.04 -4.86
N CYS A 107 -9.35 10.47 -5.87
CA CYS A 107 -10.63 9.81 -5.68
C CYS A 107 -10.46 8.45 -5.00
N VAL A 108 -10.91 8.31 -3.76
CA VAL A 108 -10.88 7.07 -2.96
C VAL A 108 -12.22 6.32 -2.95
N ASP A 109 -13.22 6.83 -3.66
CA ASP A 109 -14.58 6.28 -3.69
C ASP A 109 -14.83 5.46 -4.95
N MET A 110 -14.86 4.13 -4.80
CA MET A 110 -15.00 3.20 -5.93
C MET A 110 -16.31 3.40 -6.74
N PRO A 111 -17.50 3.55 -6.12
CA PRO A 111 -18.72 3.91 -6.84
C PRO A 111 -18.60 5.16 -7.71
N THR A 112 -17.88 6.18 -7.25
CA THR A 112 -17.63 7.40 -8.05
C THR A 112 -16.73 7.11 -9.26
N LEU A 113 -15.66 6.32 -9.11
CA LEU A 113 -14.82 5.91 -10.24
C LEU A 113 -15.60 5.08 -11.27
N HIS A 114 -16.46 4.16 -10.83
CA HIS A 114 -17.33 3.40 -11.73
C HIS A 114 -18.32 4.30 -12.48
N ARG A 115 -18.93 5.26 -11.79
CA ARG A 115 -19.82 6.24 -12.45
C ARG A 115 -19.07 7.03 -13.52
N TRP A 116 -17.88 7.54 -13.22
CA TRP A 116 -17.07 8.28 -14.19
C TRP A 116 -16.64 7.41 -15.37
N LEU A 117 -16.34 6.14 -15.14
CA LEU A 117 -16.05 5.16 -16.20
C LEU A 117 -17.22 4.99 -17.17
N GLU A 118 -18.44 4.82 -16.65
CA GLU A 118 -19.64 4.71 -17.46
C GLU A 118 -19.91 6.00 -18.25
N GLN A 119 -19.81 7.15 -17.58
CA GLN A 119 -20.02 8.46 -18.21
C GLN A 119 -18.97 8.76 -19.30
N ALA A 120 -17.71 8.38 -19.08
CA ALA A 120 -16.62 8.61 -20.02
C ALA A 120 -16.85 7.98 -21.40
N VAL A 121 -17.69 6.94 -21.48
CA VAL A 121 -18.03 6.29 -22.76
C VAL A 121 -18.86 7.22 -23.66
N THR A 122 -19.76 8.03 -23.08
CA THR A 122 -20.73 8.84 -23.83
C THR A 122 -20.53 10.35 -23.71
N ALA A 123 -19.82 10.83 -22.70
CA ALA A 123 -19.61 12.24 -22.44
C ALA A 123 -18.98 12.98 -23.63
N ALA A 124 -19.38 14.24 -23.82
CA ALA A 124 -18.85 15.11 -24.86
C ALA A 124 -17.50 15.74 -24.47
N GLY A 125 -17.14 15.67 -23.18
CA GLY A 125 -15.92 16.26 -22.62
C GLY A 125 -15.44 15.57 -21.35
N ALA A 126 -14.15 15.74 -21.02
CA ALA A 126 -13.58 15.20 -19.79
C ALA A 126 -14.27 15.76 -18.53
N GLU A 127 -14.58 17.06 -18.49
CA GLU A 127 -15.30 17.66 -17.36
C GLU A 127 -16.72 17.10 -17.17
N GLU A 128 -17.37 16.67 -18.24
CA GLU A 128 -18.68 16.02 -18.17
C GLU A 128 -18.56 14.57 -17.67
N ALA A 129 -17.50 13.87 -18.07
CA ALA A 129 -17.22 12.51 -17.64
C ALA A 129 -16.86 12.38 -16.15
N LEU A 130 -16.37 13.45 -15.51
CA LEU A 130 -15.97 13.46 -14.10
C LEU A 130 -17.02 14.12 -13.17
N LYS A 131 -18.30 14.06 -13.54
CA LYS A 131 -19.42 14.54 -12.71
C LYS A 131 -20.01 13.41 -11.86
#